data_AF-A0A7S2NUX7-F1
#
_entry.id   AF-A0A7S2NUX7-F1
#
_cell.length_a   1.000
_cell.length_b   1.000
_cell.length_c   1.000
_cell.angle_alpha   90.00
_cell.angle_beta   90.00
_cell.angle_gamma   90.00
#
_symmetry.space_group_name_H-M   'P 1'
#
loop_
_entity.id
_entity.type
_entity.pdbx_description
1 polymer ?
#
loop_
_entity_poly.entity_id
_entity_poly.type
_entity_poly.pdbx_seq_one_letter_code
_entity_poly.pdbx_strand_id
1 'polypeptide(L)'
;HEFGRHVAGSILEHSSDDHRARVAAVLGENVLSHAMNRSASYVVEQALEFCCDEDRDLIAGQLLADLDTLLVLSRSHSGSHVVRALLKPGRGTRQRVLKDLRRLEPELLAFKYARPLLDELRMYAEAGSWLGRPS
;
A
#
# COMPACT_ATOMS: atom_id res chain seq x y z
N HIS A 1 1.64 -17.33 -9.45
CA HIS A 1 0.17 -17.34 -9.49
C HIS A 1 -0.29 -16.03 -10.11
N GLU A 2 -0.33 -16.00 -11.43
CA GLU A 2 -0.74 -14.83 -12.21
C GLU A 2 -2.27 -14.77 -12.33
N PHE A 3 -2.92 -15.93 -12.50
CA PHE A 3 -4.38 -16.09 -12.49
C PHE A 3 -5.03 -15.59 -11.19
N GLY A 4 -4.45 -15.88 -10.03
CA GLY A 4 -5.01 -15.45 -8.74
C GLY A 4 -4.95 -13.93 -8.54
N ARG A 5 -3.95 -13.25 -9.12
CA ARG A 5 -3.87 -11.79 -9.11
C ARG A 5 -4.89 -11.19 -10.09
N HIS A 6 -4.94 -11.71 -11.31
CA HIS A 6 -5.88 -11.21 -12.32
C HIS A 6 -7.33 -11.32 -11.84
N VAL A 7 -7.71 -12.45 -11.21
CA VAL A 7 -9.06 -12.63 -10.66
C VAL A 7 -9.34 -11.69 -9.48
N ALA A 8 -8.40 -11.53 -8.54
CA ALA A 8 -8.59 -10.65 -7.39
C ALA A 8 -8.73 -9.16 -7.79
N GLY A 9 -7.96 -8.72 -8.79
CA GLY A 9 -8.05 -7.37 -9.34
C GLY A 9 -9.38 -7.13 -10.04
N SER A 10 -9.76 -8.03 -10.96
CA SER A 10 -11.03 -7.93 -11.69
C SER A 10 -12.24 -7.97 -10.76
N ILE A 11 -12.20 -8.74 -9.66
CA ILE A 11 -13.28 -8.76 -8.67
C ILE A 11 -13.39 -7.40 -7.99
N LEU A 12 -12.32 -6.83 -7.43
CA LEU A 12 -12.44 -5.56 -6.71
C LEU A 12 -12.78 -4.38 -7.63
N GLU A 13 -12.27 -4.39 -8.85
CA GLU A 13 -12.58 -3.38 -9.87
C GLU A 13 -14.05 -3.41 -10.33
N HIS A 14 -14.63 -4.60 -10.56
CA HIS A 14 -15.98 -4.77 -11.11
C HIS A 14 -17.05 -5.16 -10.08
N SER A 15 -16.69 -5.27 -8.81
CA SER A 15 -17.62 -5.65 -7.75
C SER A 15 -18.53 -4.48 -7.33
N SER A 16 -19.63 -4.81 -6.66
CA SER A 16 -20.47 -3.81 -6.00
C SER A 16 -19.75 -3.20 -4.80
N ASP A 17 -20.16 -1.99 -4.41
CA ASP A 17 -19.65 -1.31 -3.21
C ASP A 17 -19.80 -2.18 -1.95
N ASP A 18 -20.94 -2.88 -1.80
CA ASP A 18 -21.16 -3.81 -0.68
C ASP A 18 -20.13 -4.95 -0.61
N HIS A 19 -19.69 -5.44 -1.78
CA HIS A 19 -18.69 -6.50 -1.83
C HIS A 19 -17.30 -5.96 -1.50
N ARG A 20 -16.96 -4.77 -2.00
CA ARG A 20 -15.71 -4.08 -1.65
C ARG A 20 -15.62 -3.82 -0.14
N ALA A 21 -16.69 -3.32 0.47
CA ALA A 21 -16.77 -3.07 1.91
C ALA A 21 -16.58 -4.35 2.72
N ARG A 22 -17.14 -5.48 2.28
CA ARG A 22 -16.91 -6.79 2.93
C ARG A 22 -15.45 -7.23 2.83
N VAL A 23 -14.82 -7.05 1.67
CA VAL A 23 -13.39 -7.36 1.50
C VAL A 23 -12.54 -6.47 2.39
N ALA A 24 -12.82 -5.16 2.44
CA ALA A 24 -12.12 -4.22 3.30
C ALA A 24 -12.26 -4.59 4.79
N ALA A 25 -13.46 -4.97 5.23
CA ALA A 25 -13.71 -5.44 6.59
C ALA A 25 -12.87 -6.68 6.94
N VAL A 26 -12.84 -7.69 6.06
CA VAL A 26 -12.03 -8.91 6.26
C VAL A 26 -10.54 -8.59 6.30
N LEU A 27 -10.05 -7.72 5.39
CA LEU A 27 -8.66 -7.29 5.41
C LEU A 27 -8.32 -6.53 6.70
N GLY A 28 -9.26 -5.72 7.21
CA GLY A 28 -9.10 -4.93 8.42
C GLY A 28 -8.96 -5.74 9.72
N GLU A 29 -9.28 -7.03 9.73
CA GLU A 29 -9.06 -7.87 10.92
C GLU A 29 -7.56 -8.15 11.16
N ASN A 30 -6.76 -8.22 10.09
CA ASN A 30 -5.33 -8.52 10.19
C ASN A 30 -4.52 -7.97 9.00
N VAL A 31 -4.67 -6.68 8.73
CA VAL A 31 -4.17 -6.05 7.51
C VAL A 31 -2.66 -6.21 7.32
N LEU A 32 -1.88 -6.15 8.41
CA LEU A 32 -0.42 -6.29 8.35
C LEU A 32 -0.01 -7.70 7.89
N SER A 33 -0.66 -8.74 8.42
CA SER A 33 -0.43 -10.13 8.00
C SER A 33 -0.74 -10.30 6.51
N HIS A 34 -1.87 -9.75 6.05
CA HIS A 34 -2.24 -9.78 4.64
C HIS A 34 -1.25 -9.03 3.75
N ALA A 35 -0.81 -7.83 4.18
CA ALA A 35 0.17 -7.02 3.45
C ALA A 35 1.54 -7.68 3.34
N MET A 36 1.92 -8.51 4.32
CA MET A 36 3.18 -9.25 4.31
C MET A 36 3.12 -10.58 3.54
N ASN A 37 1.92 -11.03 3.16
CA ASN A 37 1.72 -12.28 2.43
C ASN A 37 1.90 -12.08 0.91
N ARG A 38 2.62 -12.98 0.24
CA ARG A 38 2.90 -12.94 -1.21
C ARG A 38 1.67 -12.76 -2.11
N SER A 39 0.55 -13.36 -1.73
CA SER A 39 -0.68 -13.37 -2.52
C SER A 39 -1.69 -12.36 -1.99
N ALA A 40 -1.86 -12.28 -0.67
CA ALA A 40 -2.84 -11.38 -0.07
C ALA A 40 -2.42 -9.91 -0.14
N SER A 41 -1.12 -9.60 -0.24
CA SER A 41 -0.65 -8.22 -0.42
C SER A 41 -1.26 -7.56 -1.65
N TYR A 42 -1.45 -8.34 -2.71
CA TYR A 42 -2.10 -7.87 -3.93
C TYR A 42 -3.55 -7.46 -3.67
N VAL A 43 -4.30 -8.23 -2.87
CA VAL A 43 -5.68 -7.88 -2.50
C VAL A 43 -5.70 -6.58 -1.67
N VAL A 44 -4.72 -6.38 -0.78
CA VAL A 44 -4.56 -5.12 -0.04
C VAL A 44 -4.26 -3.95 -0.98
N GLU A 45 -3.37 -4.13 -1.95
CA GLU A 45 -3.06 -3.11 -2.97
C GLU A 45 -4.32 -2.73 -3.78
N GLN A 46 -5.10 -3.72 -4.22
CA GLN A 46 -6.35 -3.48 -4.95
C GLN A 46 -7.42 -2.84 -4.08
N ALA A 47 -7.52 -3.20 -2.80
CA ALA A 47 -8.46 -2.57 -1.88
C ALA A 47 -8.13 -1.08 -1.68
N LEU A 48 -6.84 -0.75 -1.51
CA LEU A 48 -6.36 0.63 -1.46
C LEU A 48 -6.61 1.40 -2.78
N GLU A 49 -6.74 0.70 -3.90
CA GLU A 49 -6.96 1.31 -5.22
C GLU A 49 -8.45 1.46 -5.59
N PHE A 50 -9.32 0.53 -5.23
CA PHE A 50 -10.70 0.46 -5.72
C PHE A 50 -11.80 0.62 -4.67
N CYS A 51 -11.52 0.48 -3.37
CA CYS A 51 -12.53 0.71 -2.33
C CYS A 51 -12.88 2.19 -2.18
N CYS A 52 -13.98 2.51 -1.48
CA CYS A 52 -14.33 3.90 -1.17
C CYS A 52 -13.31 4.52 -0.22
N ASP A 53 -13.38 5.83 -0.03
CA ASP A 53 -12.39 6.55 0.79
C ASP A 53 -12.45 6.12 2.26
N GLU A 54 -13.63 5.79 2.79
CA GLU A 54 -13.81 5.29 4.15
C GLU A 54 -13.06 3.96 4.38
N ASP A 55 -13.21 3.01 3.45
CA ASP A 55 -12.55 1.70 3.52
C ASP A 55 -11.04 1.81 3.33
N ARG A 56 -10.60 2.69 2.40
CA ARG A 56 -9.18 2.97 2.19
C ARG A 56 -8.55 3.57 3.44
N ASP A 57 -9.24 4.51 4.10
CA ASP A 57 -8.76 5.15 5.32
C ASP A 57 -8.71 4.17 6.50
N LEU A 58 -9.64 3.21 6.57
CA LEU A 58 -9.59 2.12 7.55
C LEU A 58 -8.32 1.26 7.36
N ILE A 59 -8.07 0.80 6.13
CA ILE A 59 -6.90 -0.03 5.80
C ILE A 59 -5.61 0.77 6.02
N ALA A 60 -5.53 2.00 5.50
CA ALA A 60 -4.36 2.86 5.61
C ALA A 60 -4.09 3.26 7.07
N GLY A 61 -5.13 3.56 7.84
CA GLY A 61 -5.03 3.93 9.25
C GLY A 61 -4.38 2.83 10.09
N GLN A 62 -4.71 1.56 9.82
CA GLN A 62 -4.07 0.42 10.48
C GLN A 62 -2.61 0.22 10.04
N LEU A 63 -2.30 0.33 8.76
CA LEU A 63 -0.93 0.17 8.24
C LEU A 63 0.00 1.35 8.63
N LEU A 64 -0.58 2.49 9.00
CA LEU A 64 0.13 3.71 9.42
C LEU A 64 -0.05 4.03 10.91
N ALA A 65 -0.57 3.06 11.69
CA ALA A 65 -0.79 3.23 13.12
C ALA A 65 0.50 3.55 13.88
N ASP A 66 1.62 2.95 13.45
CA ASP A 66 2.96 3.19 13.98
C ASP A 66 4.04 3.08 12.90
N LEU A 67 5.24 3.59 13.23
CA LEU A 67 6.38 3.59 12.32
C LEU A 67 6.97 2.19 12.10
N ASP A 68 6.85 1.30 13.08
CA ASP A 68 7.44 -0.05 13.03
C ASP A 68 6.71 -0.92 11.99
N THR A 69 5.39 -0.77 11.90
CA THR A 69 4.54 -1.41 10.89
C THR A 69 4.97 -0.99 9.49
N LEU A 70 5.13 0.31 9.26
CA LEU A 70 5.59 0.84 7.98
C LEU A 70 7.01 0.37 7.64
N LEU A 71 7.91 0.35 8.64
CA LEU A 71 9.28 -0.13 8.50
C LEU A 71 9.35 -1.61 8.10
N VAL A 72 8.56 -2.47 8.75
CA VAL A 72 8.47 -3.91 8.44
C VAL A 72 7.97 -4.11 7.01
N LEU A 73 6.94 -3.37 6.59
CA LEU A 73 6.41 -3.43 5.23
C LEU A 73 7.47 -3.00 4.21
N SER A 74 8.14 -1.87 4.44
CA SER A 74 9.15 -1.32 3.53
C SER A 74 10.38 -2.23 3.34
N ARG A 75 10.66 -3.12 4.30
CA ARG A 75 11.75 -4.11 4.21
C ARG A 75 11.37 -5.39 3.48
N SER A 76 10.08 -5.60 3.25
CA SER A 76 9.54 -6.81 2.64
C SER A 76 9.35 -6.65 1.13
N HIS A 77 9.57 -7.71 0.38
CA HIS A 77 9.20 -7.76 -1.04
C HIS A 77 7.71 -7.44 -1.22
N SER A 78 6.82 -8.17 -0.53
CA SER A 78 5.37 -7.97 -0.60
C SER A 78 4.93 -6.65 0.02
N GLY A 79 5.42 -6.34 1.22
CA GLY A 79 5.04 -5.13 1.94
C GLY A 79 5.40 -3.85 1.16
N SER A 80 6.54 -3.84 0.44
CA SER A 80 6.94 -2.67 -0.34
C SER A 80 5.95 -2.32 -1.46
N HIS A 81 5.22 -3.29 -2.00
CA HIS A 81 4.16 -3.04 -2.97
C HIS A 81 2.95 -2.37 -2.31
N VAL A 82 2.58 -2.80 -1.10
CA VAL A 82 1.52 -2.16 -0.31
C VAL A 82 1.92 -0.73 0.08
N VAL A 83 3.18 -0.48 0.43
CA VAL A 83 3.66 0.89 0.71
C VAL A 83 3.53 1.79 -0.53
N ARG A 84 3.82 1.26 -1.73
CA ARG A 84 3.57 2.00 -2.98
C ARG A 84 2.08 2.23 -3.23
N ALA A 85 1.24 1.24 -2.93
CA ALA A 85 -0.20 1.41 -3.01
C ALA A 85 -0.69 2.50 -2.05
N LEU A 86 -0.17 2.61 -0.83
CA LEU A 86 -0.50 3.70 0.12
C LEU A 86 -0.10 5.10 -0.35
N LEU A 87 0.85 5.20 -1.30
CA LEU A 87 1.21 6.48 -1.92
C LEU A 87 0.20 6.89 -3.02
N LYS A 88 -0.63 5.99 -3.54
CA LYS A 88 -1.61 6.31 -4.61
C LYS A 88 -2.84 7.07 -4.10
N PRO A 89 -3.50 6.69 -2.97
CA PRO A 89 -4.67 7.38 -2.41
C PRO A 89 -4.45 8.87 -2.15
N GLY A 90 -5.53 9.55 -1.74
CA GLY A 90 -5.62 11.00 -1.57
C GLY A 90 -4.43 11.69 -0.89
N ARG A 91 -4.30 13.01 -1.10
CA ARG A 91 -3.12 13.80 -0.67
C ARG A 91 -2.73 13.60 0.80
N GLY A 92 -3.69 13.37 1.70
CA GLY A 92 -3.45 13.17 3.13
C GLY A 92 -2.60 11.94 3.45
N THR A 93 -3.06 10.75 3.04
CA THR A 93 -2.38 9.47 3.25
C THR A 93 -0.98 9.48 2.64
N ARG A 94 -0.87 9.95 1.38
CA ARG A 94 0.43 10.09 0.71
C ARG A 94 1.41 10.95 1.49
N GLN A 95 0.98 12.14 1.95
CA GLN A 95 1.85 13.04 2.70
C GLN A 95 2.30 12.43 4.03
N ARG A 96 1.42 11.67 4.68
CA ARG A 96 1.74 10.95 5.92
C ARG A 96 2.79 9.87 5.67
N VAL A 97 2.59 9.02 4.67
CA VAL A 97 3.52 7.95 4.28
C VAL A 97 4.90 8.53 3.95
N LEU A 98 4.95 9.59 3.12
CA LEU A 98 6.22 10.25 2.76
C LEU A 98 6.96 10.81 3.97
N LYS A 99 6.24 11.44 4.91
CA LYS A 99 6.83 11.99 6.14
C LYS A 99 7.42 10.89 7.02
N ASP A 100 6.71 9.77 7.15
CA ASP A 100 7.12 8.65 7.99
C ASP A 100 8.27 7.86 7.36
N LEU A 101 8.26 7.63 6.04
CA LEU A 101 9.38 6.99 5.33
C LEU A 101 10.68 7.81 5.40
N ARG A 102 10.60 9.15 5.34
CA ARG A 102 11.78 10.02 5.54
C ARG A 102 12.40 9.86 6.93
N ARG A 103 11.58 9.63 7.96
CA ARG A 103 12.07 9.37 9.33
C ARG A 103 12.77 8.02 9.43
N LEU A 104 12.30 7.03 8.67
CA LEU A 104 12.83 5.68 8.61
C LEU A 104 14.01 5.52 7.64
N GLU A 105 14.28 6.52 6.79
CA GLU A 105 15.30 6.46 5.74
C GLU A 105 16.68 5.96 6.22
N PRO A 106 17.25 6.45 7.34
CA PRO A 106 18.54 5.95 7.82
C PRO A 106 18.53 4.44 8.09
N GLU A 107 17.43 3.93 8.64
CA GLU A 107 17.27 2.52 8.98
C GLU A 107 16.95 1.67 7.74
N LEU A 108 16.28 2.23 6.74
CA LEU A 108 15.92 1.55 5.50
C LEU A 108 17.11 1.41 4.54
N LEU A 109 18.05 2.37 4.53
CA LEU A 109 19.26 2.31 3.70
C LEU A 109 20.13 1.08 3.98
N ALA A 110 20.05 0.52 5.19
CA ALA A 110 20.73 -0.71 5.58
C ALA A 110 20.14 -1.97 4.91
N PHE A 111 18.94 -1.92 4.33
CA PHE A 111 18.22 -3.08 3.80
C PHE A 111 18.15 -3.06 2.28
N LYS A 112 18.61 -4.15 1.66
CA LYS A 112 18.63 -4.31 0.20
C LYS A 112 17.27 -4.06 -0.47
N TYR A 113 16.19 -4.58 0.12
CA TYR A 113 14.84 -4.51 -0.46
C TYR A 113 14.17 -3.14 -0.30
N ALA A 114 14.63 -2.32 0.64
CA ALA A 114 14.08 -0.98 0.85
C ALA A 114 14.70 0.06 -0.09
N ARG A 115 15.88 -0.21 -0.68
CA ARG A 115 16.59 0.75 -1.55
C ARG A 115 15.79 1.19 -2.79
N PRO A 116 15.19 0.27 -3.59
CA PRO A 116 14.39 0.70 -4.74
C PRO A 116 13.17 1.54 -4.34
N LEU A 117 12.59 1.26 -3.16
CA LEU A 117 11.50 2.07 -2.61
C LEU A 117 12.02 3.49 -2.29
N LEU A 118 13.16 3.60 -1.59
CA LEU A 118 13.74 4.90 -1.24
C LEU A 118 14.14 5.73 -2.48
N ASP A 119 14.69 5.10 -3.52
CA ASP A 119 15.02 5.78 -4.77
C ASP A 119 13.75 6.36 -5.42
N GLU A 120 12.66 5.58 -5.44
CA GLU A 120 11.35 6.05 -5.91
C GLU A 120 10.83 7.24 -5.10
N LEU A 121 10.97 7.21 -3.76
CA LEU A 121 10.58 8.33 -2.87
C LEU A 121 11.35 9.61 -3.15
N ARG A 122 12.65 9.50 -3.44
CA ARG A 122 13.48 10.65 -3.80
C ARG A 122 12.99 11.25 -5.11
N MET A 123 12.64 10.42 -6.09
CA MET A 123 12.00 10.87 -7.32
C MET A 123 10.65 11.56 -7.05
N TYR A 124 9.80 11.04 -6.15
CA TYR A 124 8.54 11.71 -5.79
C TYR A 124 8.77 13.08 -5.12
N ALA A 125 9.81 13.21 -4.30
CA ALA A 125 10.15 14.45 -3.62
C ALA A 125 10.71 15.52 -4.59
N GLU A 126 11.48 15.09 -5.59
CA GLU A 126 12.10 15.95 -6.61
C GLU A 126 11.12 16.33 -7.72
N ALA A 127 10.25 15.41 -8.15
CA ALA A 127 9.34 15.60 -9.28
C ALA A 127 8.03 16.32 -8.94
N GLY A 128 7.74 16.60 -7.67
CA GLY A 128 6.54 17.34 -7.24
C GLY A 128 5.18 16.66 -7.46
N SER A 129 5.07 15.64 -8.31
CA SER A 129 4.00 14.63 -8.38
C SER A 129 4.24 13.76 -9.61
N TRP A 130 4.46 12.45 -9.46
CA TRP A 130 4.23 11.54 -10.58
C TRP A 130 2.73 11.22 -10.62
N LEU A 131 1.96 12.04 -11.36
CA LEU A 131 0.66 11.64 -11.87
C LEU A 131 0.91 10.84 -13.15
N GLY A 132 0.98 9.52 -13.03
CA GLY A 132 0.99 8.64 -14.19
C GLY A 132 0.28 7.34 -13.87
N ARG A 133 -1.04 7.35 -14.05
CA ARG A 133 -1.78 6.12 -14.33
C ARG A 133 -1.48 5.73 -15.79
N PRO A 134 -1.12 4.47 -16.10
CA PRO A 134 -1.56 3.91 -17.36
C PRO A 134 -3.07 3.64 -17.25
N SER A 135 -3.77 4.07 -18.30
CA SER A 135 -5.18 3.82 -18.62
C SER A 135 -5.58 2.36 -18.54
#